data_AF-A0ABD4KVM3-F1
#
_entry.id   AF-A0ABD4KVM3-F1
#
_cell.length_a   1.000
_cell.length_b   1.000
_cell.length_c   1.000
_cell.angle_alpha   90.00
_cell.angle_beta   90.00
_cell.angle_gamma   90.00
#
_symmetry.space_group_name_H-M   'P 1'
#
loop_
_entity.id
_entity.type
_entity.pdbx_description
1 polymer ?
#
loop_
_entity_poly.entity_id
_entity_poly.type
_entity_poly.pdbx_seq_one_letter_code
_entity_poly.pdbx_strand_id
1 'polypeptide(L)'
;HALVKALKNVAMNYAFCDPEVEKSELQGYRIITGLLEAYKPLLLLSADTFTNIEKAPLYERRLYKKLPNKHLRAYEIAMQTLKQEKDKPSDTPYLPYDFDYDVWEFYFRVRLIQDYISGMTDQYAYDEYRNLHVLN
;
A
#
# COMPACT_ATOMS: atom_id res chain seq x y z
N HIS A 1 15.58 -1.94 -32.31
CA HIS A 1 15.69 -0.92 -31.24
C HIS A 1 15.30 0.49 -31.71
N ALA A 2 15.77 0.98 -32.87
CA ALA A 2 15.44 2.32 -33.37
C ALA A 2 13.94 2.57 -33.64
N LEU A 3 13.22 1.56 -34.16
CA LEU A 3 11.81 1.68 -34.53
C LEU A 3 10.87 1.80 -33.31
N VAL A 4 11.16 1.03 -32.25
CA VAL A 4 10.47 1.16 -30.95
C VAL A 4 10.73 2.53 -30.33
N LYS A 5 11.96 3.05 -30.44
CA LYS A 5 12.31 4.39 -29.95
C LYS A 5 11.58 5.48 -30.73
N ALA A 6 11.47 5.35 -32.06
CA ALA A 6 10.72 6.27 -32.89
C ALA A 6 9.22 6.28 -32.53
N LEU A 7 8.61 5.09 -32.36
CA LEU A 7 7.21 4.98 -31.94
C LEU A 7 6.97 5.57 -30.54
N LYS A 8 7.88 5.33 -29.58
CA LYS A 8 7.81 5.96 -28.25
C LYS A 8 7.92 7.48 -28.31
N ASN A 9 8.80 8.01 -29.17
CA ASN A 9 8.98 9.46 -29.33
C ASN A 9 7.74 10.12 -29.95
N VAL A 10 7.10 9.47 -30.93
CA VAL A 10 5.85 9.96 -31.51
C VAL A 10 4.72 9.92 -30.48
N ALA A 11 4.60 8.83 -29.70
CA ALA A 11 3.60 8.76 -28.64
C ALA A 11 3.84 9.82 -27.54
N MET A 12 5.09 10.07 -27.13
CA MET A 12 5.41 11.16 -26.20
C MET A 12 4.97 12.51 -26.74
N ASN A 13 5.37 12.85 -27.97
CA ASN A 13 5.15 14.20 -28.49
C ASN A 13 3.70 14.51 -28.87
N TYR A 14 2.86 13.49 -29.10
CA TYR A 14 1.52 13.69 -29.66
C TYR A 14 0.37 13.01 -28.90
N ALA A 15 0.65 12.06 -28.00
CA ALA A 15 -0.39 11.34 -27.24
C ALA A 15 -0.28 11.55 -25.72
N PHE A 16 0.92 11.68 -25.17
CA PHE A 16 1.13 11.92 -23.72
C PHE A 16 1.19 13.42 -23.34
N CYS A 17 1.42 14.32 -24.30
CA CYS A 17 1.37 15.77 -24.10
C CYS A 17 -0.04 16.36 -24.20
N ASP A 18 -1.07 15.52 -24.18
CA ASP A 18 -2.45 16.00 -24.18
C ASP A 18 -2.80 16.53 -22.76
N PRO A 19 -3.35 17.76 -22.63
CA PRO A 19 -3.74 18.31 -21.34
C PRO A 19 -4.69 17.42 -20.53
N GLU A 20 -5.50 16.58 -21.17
CA GLU A 20 -6.37 15.60 -20.49
C GLU A 20 -5.56 14.48 -19.85
N VAL A 21 -4.46 14.04 -20.48
CA VAL A 21 -3.56 13.02 -19.94
C VAL A 21 -2.80 13.56 -18.74
N GLU A 22 -2.22 14.76 -18.84
CA GLU A 22 -1.51 15.40 -17.72
C GLU A 22 -2.46 15.64 -16.53
N LYS A 23 -3.69 16.08 -16.80
CA LYS A 23 -4.72 16.25 -15.76
C LYS A 23 -5.06 14.92 -15.09
N SER A 24 -5.21 13.85 -15.87
CA SER A 24 -5.47 12.50 -15.34
C SER A 24 -4.32 12.01 -14.45
N GLU A 25 -3.06 12.22 -14.85
CA GLU A 25 -1.88 11.85 -14.06
C GLU A 25 -1.81 12.63 -12.73
N LEU A 26 -2.07 13.94 -12.76
CA LEU A 26 -2.12 14.78 -11.55
C LEU A 26 -3.24 14.34 -10.61
N GLN A 27 -4.42 14.00 -11.15
CA GLN A 27 -5.53 13.46 -10.38
C GLN A 27 -5.15 12.13 -9.73
N GLY A 28 -4.59 11.20 -10.50
CA GLY A 28 -4.10 9.91 -10.00
C GLY A 28 -3.11 10.08 -8.85
N TYR A 29 -2.12 10.95 -9.01
CA TYR A 29 -1.14 11.24 -7.95
C TYR A 29 -1.80 11.76 -6.66
N ARG A 30 -2.78 12.67 -6.78
CA ARG A 30 -3.53 13.19 -5.63
C ARG A 30 -4.40 12.13 -4.95
N ILE A 31 -5.08 11.30 -5.72
CA ILE A 31 -5.90 10.20 -5.22
C ILE A 31 -5.05 9.24 -4.39
N ILE A 32 -3.95 8.74 -4.98
CA ILE A 32 -3.06 7.77 -4.30
C ILE A 32 -2.42 8.38 -3.05
N THR A 33 -1.94 9.63 -3.13
CA THR A 33 -1.36 10.31 -1.97
C THR A 33 -2.40 10.50 -0.87
N GLY A 34 -3.62 10.90 -1.22
CA GLY A 34 -4.70 11.10 -0.26
C GLY A 34 -5.16 9.80 0.39
N LEU A 35 -5.21 8.69 -0.35
CA LEU A 35 -5.47 7.38 0.21
C LEU A 35 -4.38 6.98 1.22
N LEU A 36 -3.10 7.15 0.88
CA LEU A 36 -1.99 6.85 1.80
C LEU A 36 -2.09 7.67 3.10
N GLU A 37 -2.39 8.97 3.01
CA GLU A 37 -2.60 9.81 4.19
C GLU A 37 -3.83 9.38 5.00
N ALA A 38 -4.92 8.96 4.34
CA ALA A 38 -6.12 8.47 5.04
C ALA A 38 -5.86 7.18 5.83
N TYR A 39 -4.96 6.30 5.35
CA TYR A 39 -4.58 5.06 6.02
C TYR A 39 -3.41 5.22 7.01
N LYS A 40 -2.75 6.39 7.06
CA LYS A 40 -1.67 6.71 8.00
C LYS A 40 -1.98 6.39 9.46
N PRO A 41 -3.20 6.60 10.00
CA PRO A 41 -3.50 6.25 11.39
C PRO A 41 -3.23 4.79 11.74
N LEU A 42 -3.41 3.86 10.80
CA LEU A 42 -3.07 2.44 11.00
C LEU A 42 -1.55 2.20 11.15
N LEU A 43 -0.74 3.02 10.47
CA LEU A 43 0.71 2.97 10.57
C LEU A 43 1.22 3.59 11.88
N LEU A 44 0.46 4.49 12.49
CA LEU A 44 0.80 5.14 13.76
C LEU A 44 0.46 4.29 15.00
N LEU A 45 -0.28 3.19 14.83
CA LEU A 45 -0.55 2.26 15.94
C LEU A 45 0.72 1.54 16.39
N SER A 46 0.77 1.12 17.66
CA SER A 46 1.80 0.17 18.10
C SER A 46 1.54 -1.22 17.51
N ALA A 47 2.58 -2.07 17.44
CA ALA A 47 2.45 -3.47 16.99
C ALA A 47 1.36 -4.22 17.76
N ASP A 48 1.33 -4.14 19.10
CA ASP A 48 0.29 -4.77 19.92
C ASP A 48 -1.12 -4.27 19.58
N THR A 49 -1.27 -2.96 19.35
CA THR A 49 -2.57 -2.37 19.04
C THR A 49 -3.04 -2.71 17.63
N PHE A 50 -2.12 -2.83 16.67
CA PHE A 50 -2.45 -3.25 15.31
C PHE A 50 -2.82 -4.73 15.24
N THR A 51 -2.07 -5.60 15.94
CA THR A 51 -2.38 -7.02 16.05
C THR A 51 -3.69 -7.26 16.81
N ASN A 52 -3.97 -6.47 17.85
CA ASN A 52 -5.23 -6.50 18.58
C ASN A 52 -6.03 -5.22 18.34
N ILE A 53 -6.60 -5.12 17.13
CA ILE A 53 -7.29 -3.92 16.65
C ILE A 53 -8.44 -3.47 17.56
N GLU A 54 -9.03 -4.35 18.37
CA GLU A 54 -10.10 -3.98 19.30
C GLU A 54 -9.66 -2.96 20.37
N LYS A 55 -8.36 -2.89 20.67
CA LYS A 55 -7.76 -1.86 21.54
C LYS A 55 -7.57 -0.51 20.86
N ALA A 56 -7.64 -0.45 19.53
CA ALA A 56 -7.40 0.77 18.78
C ALA A 56 -8.58 1.76 18.91
N PRO A 57 -8.35 3.06 18.68
CA PRO A 57 -9.45 4.02 18.65
C PRO A 57 -10.46 3.68 17.55
N LEU A 58 -11.67 4.26 17.66
CA LEU A 58 -12.81 3.88 16.82
C LEU A 58 -12.54 4.06 15.32
N TYR A 59 -11.79 5.10 14.96
CA TYR A 59 -11.52 5.43 13.56
C TYR A 59 -10.61 4.39 12.91
N GLU A 60 -9.52 4.02 13.55
CA GLU A 60 -8.56 3.01 13.12
C GLU A 60 -9.22 1.64 13.04
N ARG A 61 -10.09 1.29 13.99
CA ARG A 61 -10.91 0.06 13.90
C ARG A 61 -11.76 0.01 12.65
N ARG A 62 -12.36 1.14 12.26
CA ARG A 62 -13.19 1.23 11.05
C ARG A 62 -12.34 1.20 9.78
N LEU A 63 -11.20 1.88 9.77
CA LEU A 63 -10.25 1.83 8.66
C LEU A 63 -9.69 0.42 8.46
N TYR A 64 -9.32 -0.27 9.54
CA TYR A 64 -8.84 -1.65 9.49
C TYR A 64 -9.88 -2.59 8.86
N LYS A 65 -11.16 -2.41 9.20
CA LYS A 65 -12.27 -3.19 8.60
C LYS A 65 -12.46 -2.96 7.10
N LYS A 66 -11.93 -1.87 6.53
CA LYS A 66 -11.93 -1.64 5.08
C LYS A 66 -10.83 -2.42 4.36
N LEU A 67 -9.80 -2.89 5.07
CA LEU A 67 -8.72 -3.68 4.48
C LEU A 67 -9.25 -5.05 4.02
N PRO A 68 -9.03 -5.45 2.76
CA PRO A 68 -9.49 -6.75 2.28
C PRO A 68 -8.81 -7.90 3.02
N ASN A 69 -9.60 -8.92 3.40
CA ASN A 69 -9.15 -10.10 4.14
C ASN A 69 -7.93 -10.81 3.51
N LYS A 70 -7.80 -10.77 2.17
CA LYS A 70 -6.64 -11.37 1.47
C LYS A 70 -5.32 -10.72 1.88
N HIS A 71 -5.30 -9.40 2.05
CA HIS A 71 -4.10 -8.65 2.43
C HIS A 71 -3.82 -8.84 3.93
N LEU A 72 -4.87 -8.81 4.77
CA LEU A 72 -4.76 -9.12 6.20
C LEU A 72 -4.17 -10.52 6.43
N ARG A 73 -4.65 -11.52 5.70
CA ARG A 73 -4.12 -12.89 5.75
C ARG A 73 -2.66 -12.97 5.31
N ALA A 74 -2.27 -12.22 4.28
CA ALA A 74 -0.86 -12.17 3.85
C ALA A 74 0.03 -11.57 4.95
N TYR A 75 -0.42 -10.50 5.60
CA TYR A 75 0.25 -9.92 6.77
C TYR A 75 0.38 -10.93 7.92
N GLU A 76 -0.71 -11.63 8.28
CA GLU A 76 -0.69 -12.66 9.33
C GLU A 76 0.29 -13.79 9.04
N ILE A 77 0.33 -14.28 7.80
CA ILE A 77 1.28 -15.30 7.37
C ILE A 77 2.71 -14.77 7.49
N ALA A 78 2.99 -13.56 7.01
CA ALA A 78 4.32 -12.96 7.13
C ALA A 78 4.77 -12.83 8.59
N MET A 79 3.87 -12.43 9.49
CA MET A 79 4.15 -12.34 10.93
C MET A 79 4.38 -13.71 11.59
N GLN A 80 3.71 -14.75 11.12
CA GLN A 80 3.96 -16.13 11.58
C GLN A 80 5.33 -16.63 11.08
N THR A 81 5.65 -16.39 9.81
CA THR A 81 6.95 -16.74 9.23
C THR A 81 8.09 -15.99 9.92
N LEU A 82 7.93 -14.69 10.21
CA LEU A 82 8.89 -13.89 10.99
C LEU A 82 9.26 -14.58 12.32
N LYS A 83 8.26 -15.06 13.07
CA LYS A 83 8.49 -15.77 14.35
C LYS A 83 9.21 -17.11 14.17
N GLN A 84 8.99 -17.78 13.04
CA GLN A 84 9.58 -19.09 12.77
C GLN A 84 11.02 -18.98 12.27
N GLU A 85 11.34 -17.95 11.49
CA GLU A 85 12.59 -17.83 10.77
C GLU A 85 13.65 -16.98 11.48
N LYS A 86 13.27 -16.13 12.45
CA LYS A 86 14.20 -15.18 13.10
C LYS A 86 15.46 -15.84 13.68
N ASP A 87 15.33 -17.02 14.28
CA ASP A 87 16.44 -17.71 14.97
C ASP A 87 16.99 -18.92 14.19
N LYS A 88 16.53 -19.14 12.94
CA LYS A 88 16.95 -20.30 12.14
C LYS A 88 18.13 -19.95 11.23
N PRO A 89 19.23 -20.73 11.29
CA PRO A 89 20.26 -20.64 10.26
C PRO A 89 19.73 -21.23 8.94
N SER A 90 19.84 -20.47 7.85
CA SER A 90 19.48 -20.92 6.50
C SER A 90 20.40 -20.32 5.45
N ASP A 91 20.75 -21.10 4.42
CA ASP A 91 21.61 -20.64 3.31
C ASP A 91 20.97 -19.52 2.49
N THR A 92 19.64 -19.46 2.44
CA THR A 92 18.86 -18.39 1.80
C THR A 92 17.85 -17.82 2.80
N PRO A 93 18.23 -16.79 3.57
CA PRO A 93 17.38 -16.28 4.65
C PRO A 93 16.14 -15.61 4.10
N TYR A 94 14.98 -15.97 4.67
CA TYR A 94 13.71 -15.28 4.42
C TYR A 94 13.80 -13.79 4.82
N LEU A 95 14.52 -13.51 5.90
CA LEU A 95 14.82 -12.16 6.39
C LEU A 95 16.24 -11.79 5.95
N PRO A 96 16.42 -10.96 4.90
CA PRO A 96 17.75 -10.64 4.38
C PRO A 96 18.59 -9.75 5.32
N TYR A 97 17.98 -9.22 6.37
CA TYR A 97 18.60 -8.32 7.34
C TYR A 97 18.21 -8.72 8.76
N ASP A 98 19.16 -8.57 9.69
CA ASP A 98 18.92 -8.75 11.13
C ASP A 98 18.34 -7.47 11.71
N PHE A 99 17.01 -7.40 11.76
CA PHE A 99 16.27 -6.31 12.39
C PHE A 99 15.39 -6.84 13.52
N ASP A 100 15.08 -5.94 14.44
CA ASP A 100 14.16 -6.23 15.54
C ASP A 100 12.75 -6.57 15.04
N TYR A 101 12.01 -7.27 15.90
CA TYR A 101 10.65 -7.71 15.59
C TYR A 101 9.75 -6.55 15.18
N ASP A 102 9.83 -5.42 15.88
CA ASP A 102 9.00 -4.24 15.62
C ASP A 102 9.30 -3.60 14.26
N VAL A 103 10.55 -3.63 13.80
CA VAL A 103 10.94 -3.11 12.48
C VAL A 103 10.35 -3.98 11.38
N TRP A 104 10.44 -5.31 11.52
CA TRP A 104 9.87 -6.25 10.56
C TRP A 104 8.33 -6.21 10.55
N GLU A 105 7.70 -6.12 11.72
CA GLU A 105 6.25 -5.94 11.82
C GLU A 105 5.80 -4.67 11.11
N PHE A 106 6.47 -3.55 11.36
CA PHE A 106 6.16 -2.29 10.72
C PHE A 106 6.35 -2.36 9.20
N TYR A 107 7.41 -3.02 8.72
CA TYR A 107 7.61 -3.28 7.30
C TYR A 107 6.43 -4.05 6.68
N PHE A 108 6.00 -5.17 7.29
CA PHE A 108 4.87 -5.94 6.78
C PHE A 108 3.55 -5.17 6.86
N ARG A 109 3.39 -4.31 7.87
CA ARG A 109 2.22 -3.43 7.99
C ARG A 109 2.19 -2.36 6.89
N VAL A 110 3.32 -1.73 6.58
CA VAL A 110 3.42 -0.81 5.44
C VAL A 110 3.14 -1.56 4.14
N ARG A 111 3.67 -2.78 3.99
CA ARG A 111 3.46 -3.61 2.80
C ARG A 111 1.99 -3.96 2.60
N LEU A 112 1.28 -4.30 3.67
CA LEU A 112 -0.16 -4.53 3.68
C LEU A 112 -0.94 -3.35 3.06
N ILE A 113 -0.64 -2.13 3.50
CA ILE A 113 -1.31 -0.92 2.99
C ILE A 113 -0.93 -0.66 1.52
N GLN A 114 0.34 -0.85 1.16
CA GLN A 114 0.81 -0.73 -0.22
C GLN A 114 0.09 -1.72 -1.14
N ASP A 115 0.05 -3.01 -0.78
CA ASP A 115 -0.58 -4.06 -1.59
C ASP A 115 -2.08 -3.80 -1.76
N TYR A 116 -2.75 -3.26 -0.74
CA TYR A 116 -4.15 -2.87 -0.82
C TYR A 116 -4.36 -1.71 -1.80
N ILE A 117 -3.61 -0.61 -1.67
CA ILE A 117 -3.76 0.58 -2.51
C ILE A 117 -3.36 0.27 -3.96
N SER A 118 -2.24 -0.43 -4.18
CA SER A 118 -1.80 -0.81 -5.54
C SER A 118 -2.73 -1.84 -6.19
N GLY A 119 -3.50 -2.58 -5.40
CA GLY A 119 -4.47 -3.56 -5.88
C GLY A 119 -5.82 -2.96 -6.29
N MET A 120 -6.00 -1.63 -6.14
CA MET A 120 -7.22 -0.92 -6.53
C MET A 120 -7.27 -0.70 -8.05
N THR A 121 -8.47 -0.70 -8.61
CA THR A 121 -8.70 -0.13 -9.96
C THR A 121 -8.81 1.39 -9.84
N ASP A 122 -8.55 2.12 -10.93
CA ASP A 122 -8.63 3.59 -10.94
C ASP A 122 -9.98 4.11 -10.43
N GLN A 123 -11.08 3.49 -10.87
CA GLN A 123 -12.43 3.86 -10.43
C GLN A 123 -12.61 3.63 -8.92
N TYR A 124 -12.19 2.47 -8.41
CA TYR A 124 -12.33 2.16 -6.99
C TYR A 124 -11.45 3.09 -6.13
N ALA A 125 -10.22 3.38 -6.55
CA ALA A 125 -9.34 4.31 -5.84
C ALA A 125 -9.93 5.72 -5.79
N TYR A 126 -10.51 6.19 -6.90
CA TYR A 126 -11.19 7.48 -6.97
C TYR A 126 -12.41 7.53 -6.02
N ASP A 127 -13.27 6.53 -6.06
CA ASP A 127 -14.47 6.47 -5.22
C ASP A 127 -14.11 6.38 -3.73
N GLU A 128 -13.14 5.53 -3.37
CA GLU A 128 -12.68 5.39 -1.99
C GLU A 128 -12.04 6.69 -1.48
N TYR A 129 -11.24 7.37 -2.30
CA TYR A 129 -10.66 8.68 -1.96
C TYR A 129 -11.76 9.70 -1.65
N ARG A 130 -12.79 9.80 -2.51
CA ARG A 130 -13.92 10.72 -2.29
C ARG A 130 -14.72 10.37 -1.04
N ASN A 131 -14.98 9.09 -0.80
CA ASN A 131 -15.69 8.62 0.38
C ASN A 131 -14.95 8.98 1.68
N LEU A 132 -13.63 8.83 1.69
CA LEU A 132 -12.79 9.14 2.87
C LEU A 132 -12.62 10.65 3.09
N HIS A 133 -12.70 11.46 2.03
CA HIS A 133 -12.54 12.93 2.10
C HIS A 133 -13.87 13.69 2.07
N VAL A 134 -15.02 13.00 2.06
CA VAL A 134 -16.36 13.59 2.02
C VAL A 134 -16.53 14.53 0.81
N LEU A 135 -16.06 14.08 -0.36
CA LEU A 135 -16.17 14.80 -1.62
C LEU A 135 -17.40 14.31 -2.39
N ASN A 136 -18.50 15.05 -2.26
CA ASN A 136 -19.77 14.82 -2.98
C ASN A 136 -19.61 14.84 -4.49
#